data_AF-A0AAD2FYH7-F1
#
_entry.id   AF-A0AAD2FYH7-F1
#
_cell.length_a   1.000
_cell.length_b   1.000
_cell.length_c   1.000
_cell.angle_alpha   90.00
_cell.angle_beta   90.00
_cell.angle_gamma   90.00
#
_symmetry.space_group_name_H-M   'P 1'
#
loop_
_entity.id
_entity.type
_entity.pdbx_description
1 polymer ?
#
loop_
_entity_poly.entity_id
_entity_poly.type
_entity_poly.pdbx_seq_one_letter_code
_entity_poly.pdbx_strand_id
1 'polypeptide(L)'
;MMGGGSGGGTSPNFNPRPPTTYYLANTGEQAQTYFLDQQASTHRRLNQKKDIRNSKWNNDSSNSLNSPRDHTTPRIINRNVPIIDIKRSLSGDLSALARKPLLYKSSGDSGYYGSINNSERPENLYTIRFQVVVWNIGKLDVVSASVPMTFRVTLFWNDIDADGMRDDLTEDGSYVSSSSRSINVWRMHGRQKAVQQEIAGDAASLQQKMLEVPPLAIMNCSTFETIGSPEVDMLQESSRLMRWSCMYRATMIQENLRVDQFPHDDHDIYIQLAILSNRGKGKQWDRRLWKLGLATSDDAQGSTRVPHGVLVDQARLPGFSYNKERGLDFKFVRMEHGAFDNHTEESAEEYLKVSLNVLRESGYYDNNIVPLLALMNVVAVSVLTFKDTEFFYRGLITLNIAFVEMSIRMTADSHLPSVGYEIRLQSVLNQFFFVLMLLVLEAMVVNVLVVDYQISADITRKIDVATGALAIIHNFYTVASYYESARRARRRLNGKEKSSNAGRKSFRGRKPAPV
;
A
#
# COMPACT_ATOMS: atom_id res chain seq x y z
N MET A 1 12.65 58.07 -67.34
CA MET A 1 11.45 58.82 -66.90
C MET A 1 10.88 58.10 -65.69
N MET A 2 10.86 58.79 -64.54
CA MET A 2 10.09 58.63 -63.27
C MET A 2 9.77 57.18 -62.79
N GLY A 3 10.24 56.68 -61.64
CA GLY A 3 10.06 57.18 -60.26
C GLY A 3 8.62 56.87 -59.79
N GLY A 4 8.26 56.23 -58.67
CA GLY A 4 8.87 55.82 -57.40
C GLY A 4 7.73 55.72 -56.36
N GLY A 5 7.91 54.97 -55.26
CA GLY A 5 7.06 54.99 -54.04
C GLY A 5 6.31 53.68 -53.75
N SER A 6 6.66 52.85 -52.76
CA SER A 6 6.66 53.01 -51.28
C SER A 6 5.27 53.01 -50.64
N GLY A 7 4.99 51.98 -49.82
CA GLY A 7 3.80 51.90 -48.97
C GLY A 7 3.82 50.67 -48.07
N GLY A 8 4.56 50.75 -46.97
CA GLY A 8 4.49 49.80 -45.86
C GLY A 8 3.29 50.09 -44.96
N GLY A 9 2.66 49.04 -44.45
CA GLY A 9 1.55 49.09 -43.49
C GLY A 9 1.64 47.91 -42.53
N THR A 10 1.68 48.24 -41.25
CA THR A 10 2.09 47.44 -40.09
C THR A 10 1.01 46.46 -39.57
N SER A 11 1.39 45.21 -39.29
CA SER A 11 0.61 44.27 -38.48
C SER A 11 0.88 44.48 -36.98
N PRO A 12 -0.14 44.46 -36.10
CA PRO A 12 0.07 44.63 -34.67
C PRO A 12 0.60 43.35 -34.02
N ASN A 13 1.76 43.47 -33.39
CA ASN A 13 2.40 42.46 -32.55
C ASN A 13 1.61 42.32 -31.23
N PHE A 14 0.96 41.17 -31.04
CA PHE A 14 0.39 40.78 -29.74
C PHE A 14 1.52 40.24 -28.86
N ASN A 15 1.92 41.00 -27.85
CA ASN A 15 2.82 40.57 -26.78
C ASN A 15 1.98 39.98 -25.63
N PRO A 16 2.01 38.66 -25.36
CA PRO A 16 1.46 38.14 -24.12
C PRO A 16 2.41 38.47 -22.96
N ARG A 17 1.91 39.21 -21.98
CA ARG A 17 2.62 39.42 -20.70
C ARG A 17 2.78 38.07 -19.99
N PRO A 18 3.97 37.73 -19.45
CA PRO A 18 4.11 36.59 -18.57
C PRO A 18 3.43 36.88 -17.22
N PRO A 19 2.83 35.88 -16.55
CA PRO A 19 2.26 36.07 -15.23
C PRO A 19 3.39 36.29 -14.20
N THR A 20 3.16 37.28 -13.35
CA THR A 20 4.03 37.70 -12.24
C THR A 20 4.07 36.60 -11.18
N THR A 21 5.21 35.93 -11.06
CA THR A 21 5.50 34.98 -9.98
C THR A 21 5.81 35.75 -8.70
N TYR A 22 4.92 35.70 -7.71
CA TYR A 22 5.24 36.16 -6.35
C TYR A 22 5.89 35.01 -5.57
N TYR A 23 7.11 35.25 -5.10
CA TYR A 23 7.83 34.36 -4.19
C TYR A 23 7.29 34.46 -2.75
N LEU A 24 7.40 33.33 -2.06
CA LEU A 24 6.98 32.99 -0.71
C LEU A 24 7.52 33.90 0.40
N ALA A 25 6.77 33.96 1.50
CA ALA A 25 7.32 34.03 2.85
C ALA A 25 7.00 32.72 3.60
N ASN A 26 7.96 32.31 4.42
CA ASN A 26 8.40 30.95 4.65
C ASN A 26 8.22 30.59 6.14
N THR A 27 7.58 29.46 6.46
CA THR A 27 7.63 28.82 7.80
C THR A 27 7.33 27.31 7.82
N GLY A 28 7.12 26.67 6.66
CA GLY A 28 6.84 25.23 6.57
C GLY A 28 7.99 24.36 6.06
N GLU A 29 9.06 24.96 5.53
CA GLU A 29 10.10 24.20 4.82
C GLU A 29 10.96 23.33 5.73
N GLN A 30 11.31 23.73 6.95
CA GLN A 30 12.36 23.01 7.70
C GLN A 30 12.04 21.55 8.06
N ALA A 31 10.77 21.19 8.27
CA ALA A 31 10.37 19.80 8.54
C ALA A 31 10.24 18.96 7.24
N GLN A 32 9.86 19.58 6.12
CA GLN A 32 9.81 18.91 4.82
C GLN A 32 11.19 18.77 4.19
N THR A 33 12.08 19.75 4.34
CA THR A 33 13.44 19.72 3.77
C THR A 33 14.30 18.64 4.43
N TYR A 34 14.19 18.42 5.75
CA TYR A 34 14.95 17.35 6.42
C TYR A 34 14.52 15.94 5.98
N PHE A 35 13.22 15.72 5.75
CA PHE A 35 12.71 14.43 5.28
C PHE A 35 12.96 14.22 3.78
N LEU A 36 12.80 15.27 2.96
CA LEU A 36 13.11 15.26 1.53
C LEU A 36 14.61 15.13 1.26
N ASP A 37 15.50 15.69 2.08
CA ASP A 37 16.96 15.53 1.93
C ASP A 37 17.41 14.09 2.26
N GLN A 38 16.82 13.45 3.27
CA GLN A 38 17.06 12.02 3.53
C GLN A 38 16.57 11.14 2.36
N GLN A 39 15.38 11.38 1.83
CA GLN A 39 14.87 10.61 0.69
C GLN A 39 15.64 10.91 -0.62
N ALA A 40 16.04 12.16 -0.86
CA ALA A 40 16.82 12.56 -2.03
C ALA A 40 18.24 11.96 -2.02
N SER A 41 18.87 11.82 -0.84
CA SER A 41 20.17 11.15 -0.72
C SER A 41 20.10 9.66 -1.10
N THR A 42 18.96 9.02 -0.80
CA THR A 42 18.70 7.61 -1.10
C THR A 42 18.40 7.41 -2.59
N HIS A 43 17.61 8.32 -3.20
CA HIS A 43 17.33 8.33 -4.64
C HIS A 43 18.56 8.68 -5.51
N ARG A 44 19.43 9.61 -5.09
CA ARG A 44 20.67 9.92 -5.85
C ARG A 44 21.62 8.72 -5.91
N ARG A 45 21.73 7.92 -4.85
CA ARG A 45 22.53 6.67 -4.85
C ARG A 45 21.97 5.59 -5.78
N LEU A 46 20.65 5.54 -5.99
CA LEU A 46 20.01 4.60 -6.91
C LEU A 46 20.15 5.04 -8.38
N ASN A 47 20.04 6.33 -8.68
CA ASN A 47 20.18 6.85 -10.05
C ASN A 47 21.64 6.85 -10.55
N GLN A 48 22.63 7.15 -9.68
CA GLN A 48 24.05 7.04 -10.07
C GLN A 48 24.45 5.62 -10.48
N LYS A 49 23.85 4.59 -9.88
CA LYS A 49 24.06 3.18 -10.29
C LYS A 49 23.38 2.83 -11.62
N LYS A 50 22.35 3.58 -12.02
CA LYS A 50 21.60 3.38 -13.26
C LYS A 50 22.32 4.00 -14.46
N ASP A 51 22.91 5.17 -14.27
CA ASP A 51 23.64 5.88 -15.35
C ASP A 51 24.97 5.22 -15.72
N ILE A 52 25.67 4.62 -14.75
CA ILE A 52 26.90 3.83 -15.00
C ILE A 52 26.60 2.54 -15.80
N ARG A 53 25.36 2.05 -15.76
CA ARG A 53 24.97 0.79 -16.43
C ARG A 53 24.37 1.03 -17.82
N ASN A 54 23.69 2.16 -18.03
CA ASN A 54 23.11 2.52 -19.34
C ASN A 54 24.15 3.08 -20.33
N SER A 55 25.31 3.56 -19.87
CA SER A 55 26.39 3.99 -20.78
C SER A 55 27.13 2.83 -21.47
N LYS A 56 26.78 1.58 -21.18
CA LYS A 56 27.46 0.38 -21.72
C LYS A 56 26.64 -0.40 -22.75
N TRP A 57 25.46 0.09 -23.15
CA TRP A 57 24.50 -0.64 -23.99
C TRP A 57 23.96 0.12 -25.21
N ASN A 58 24.46 1.33 -25.48
CA ASN A 58 24.14 2.06 -26.72
C ASN A 58 25.33 2.00 -27.67
N ASN A 59 25.55 0.84 -28.26
CA ASN A 59 26.19 0.65 -29.55
C ASN A 59 25.77 -0.74 -30.02
N ASP A 60 24.68 -0.81 -30.78
CA ASP A 60 24.57 -1.62 -32.00
C ASP A 60 23.11 -1.79 -32.43
N SER A 61 22.93 -1.85 -33.75
CA SER A 61 21.77 -2.30 -34.53
C SER A 61 20.66 -1.30 -34.87
N SER A 62 20.82 -0.75 -36.08
CA SER A 62 19.80 -0.23 -36.98
C SER A 62 19.14 -1.35 -37.81
N ASN A 63 17.98 -1.02 -38.41
CA ASN A 63 17.21 -1.74 -39.46
C ASN A 63 16.37 -2.95 -39.01
N SER A 64 15.18 -3.25 -39.53
CA SER A 64 14.21 -2.58 -40.42
C SER A 64 12.94 -3.47 -40.53
N LEU A 65 11.89 -2.91 -41.14
CA LEU A 65 10.74 -3.52 -41.82
C LEU A 65 9.39 -3.77 -41.11
N ASN A 66 8.40 -3.16 -41.76
CA ASN A 66 6.94 -3.26 -41.64
C ASN A 66 6.37 -4.65 -42.00
N SER A 67 5.25 -5.03 -41.39
CA SER A 67 3.95 -5.26 -42.08
C SER A 67 2.86 -5.72 -41.09
N PRO A 68 1.59 -5.29 -41.25
CA PRO A 68 0.49 -5.62 -40.34
C PRO A 68 -0.33 -6.82 -40.84
N ARG A 69 -0.90 -7.61 -39.92
CA ARG A 69 -1.99 -8.53 -40.23
C ARG A 69 -3.02 -8.59 -39.12
N ASP A 70 -4.24 -8.25 -39.50
CA ASP A 70 -5.50 -8.47 -38.80
C ASP A 70 -5.72 -9.95 -38.49
N HIS A 71 -6.20 -10.25 -37.28
CA HIS A 71 -7.06 -11.41 -37.07
C HIS A 71 -8.15 -11.14 -36.02
N THR A 72 -9.34 -11.51 -36.44
CA THR A 72 -10.66 -11.44 -35.85
C THR A 72 -10.81 -12.34 -34.61
N THR A 73 -11.32 -11.80 -33.51
CA THR A 73 -11.80 -12.58 -32.35
C THR A 73 -13.29 -12.93 -32.50
N PRO A 74 -13.72 -14.19 -32.35
CA PRO A 74 -15.13 -14.52 -32.18
C PRO A 74 -15.55 -14.44 -30.70
N ARG A 75 -16.74 -13.86 -30.50
CA ARG A 75 -17.51 -13.84 -29.25
C ARG A 75 -17.83 -15.27 -28.77
N ILE A 76 -17.60 -15.54 -27.49
CA ILE A 76 -18.21 -16.68 -26.79
C ILE A 76 -19.28 -16.16 -25.83
N ILE A 77 -20.45 -16.76 -25.98
CA ILE A 77 -21.71 -16.54 -25.28
C ILE A 77 -21.60 -17.08 -23.85
N ASN A 78 -21.86 -16.24 -22.84
CA ASN A 78 -21.93 -16.67 -21.45
C ASN A 78 -23.41 -16.84 -21.06
N ARG A 79 -23.82 -18.09 -20.78
CA ARG A 79 -25.15 -18.43 -20.30
C ARG A 79 -25.19 -18.36 -18.77
N ASN A 80 -26.09 -17.53 -18.25
CA ASN A 80 -26.57 -17.55 -16.88
C ASN A 80 -27.40 -18.82 -16.62
N VAL A 81 -27.16 -19.51 -15.50
CA VAL A 81 -28.20 -20.17 -14.70
C VAL A 81 -27.81 -20.09 -13.21
N PRO A 82 -28.72 -19.67 -12.31
CA PRO A 82 -28.50 -19.63 -10.87
C PRO A 82 -28.99 -20.92 -10.19
N ILE A 83 -28.38 -21.29 -9.05
CA ILE A 83 -29.01 -22.23 -8.10
C ILE A 83 -28.92 -21.61 -6.70
N ILE A 84 -30.09 -21.54 -6.09
CA ILE A 84 -30.44 -20.98 -4.78
C ILE A 84 -30.49 -22.10 -3.72
N ASP A 85 -30.14 -21.71 -2.49
CA ASP A 85 -30.45 -22.26 -1.15
C ASP A 85 -30.18 -23.73 -0.83
N ILE A 86 -29.61 -23.98 0.37
CA ILE A 86 -30.35 -24.56 1.51
C ILE A 86 -29.75 -24.05 2.84
N LYS A 87 -30.64 -23.53 3.70
CA LYS A 87 -30.49 -23.22 5.13
C LYS A 87 -29.99 -24.41 5.97
N ARG A 88 -29.17 -24.14 7.00
CA ARG A 88 -29.28 -24.87 8.28
C ARG A 88 -28.88 -23.98 9.46
N SER A 89 -29.88 -23.76 10.31
CA SER A 89 -29.82 -23.18 11.65
C SER A 89 -29.57 -24.26 12.72
N LEU A 90 -29.35 -23.77 13.95
CA LEU A 90 -29.34 -24.48 15.26
C LEU A 90 -27.96 -25.04 15.64
N SER A 91 -27.42 -24.90 16.86
CA SER A 91 -27.96 -24.48 18.17
C SER A 91 -26.84 -24.50 19.23
N GLY A 92 -26.99 -23.70 20.30
CA GLY A 92 -26.44 -23.91 21.67
C GLY A 92 -25.02 -23.38 21.91
N ASP A 93 -24.61 -22.83 23.05
CA ASP A 93 -25.18 -22.51 24.37
C ASP A 93 -24.24 -21.41 24.95
N LEU A 94 -24.71 -20.28 25.48
CA LEU A 94 -24.92 -20.01 26.92
C LEU A 94 -24.04 -20.80 27.91
N SER A 95 -22.95 -20.20 28.42
CA SER A 95 -22.64 -20.07 29.86
C SER A 95 -21.16 -19.71 30.15
N ALA A 96 -20.92 -19.08 31.31
CA ALA A 96 -19.68 -18.62 31.95
C ALA A 96 -19.35 -17.13 31.67
N LEU A 97 -19.66 -16.12 32.50
CA LEU A 97 -19.81 -15.98 33.96
C LEU A 97 -18.65 -16.53 34.80
N ALA A 98 -17.74 -15.62 35.17
CA ALA A 98 -16.80 -15.59 36.31
C ALA A 98 -15.50 -14.91 35.85
N ARG A 99 -14.84 -13.96 36.54
CA ARG A 99 -14.97 -13.28 37.84
C ARG A 99 -14.09 -12.01 37.71
N LYS A 100 -14.58 -10.86 38.16
CA LYS A 100 -13.73 -9.67 38.40
C LYS A 100 -13.16 -9.78 39.83
N PRO A 101 -11.85 -9.59 40.05
CA PRO A 101 -11.33 -9.38 41.40
C PRO A 101 -11.49 -7.91 41.81
N LEU A 102 -12.20 -7.72 42.92
CA LEU A 102 -12.22 -6.50 43.73
C LEU A 102 -10.81 -6.24 44.27
N LEU A 103 -10.25 -5.07 43.98
CA LEU A 103 -9.00 -4.61 44.57
C LEU A 103 -9.25 -3.34 45.39
N TYR A 104 -8.58 -3.37 46.54
CA TYR A 104 -8.72 -2.56 47.74
C TYR A 104 -8.62 -1.05 47.50
N LYS A 105 -9.52 -0.29 48.15
CA LYS A 105 -9.40 1.15 48.39
C LYS A 105 -8.49 1.33 49.62
N SER A 106 -7.33 1.97 49.42
CA SER A 106 -6.47 2.45 50.50
C SER A 106 -6.67 3.96 50.64
N SER A 107 -7.33 4.36 51.72
CA SER A 107 -7.45 5.73 52.19
C SER A 107 -6.12 6.18 52.80
N GLY A 108 -5.55 7.25 52.24
CA GLY A 108 -4.37 7.92 52.77
C GLY A 108 -4.50 9.42 52.52
N ASP A 109 -5.05 10.13 53.50
CA ASP A 109 -5.09 11.58 53.60
C ASP A 109 -3.68 12.15 53.64
N SER A 110 -3.36 13.09 52.75
CA SER A 110 -2.24 14.03 52.90
C SER A 110 -2.23 15.06 51.78
N GLY A 111 -2.46 16.33 52.12
CA GLY A 111 -1.88 17.48 51.40
C GLY A 111 -2.74 18.12 50.32
N TYR A 112 -3.60 19.04 50.76
CA TYR A 112 -4.36 20.00 49.94
C TYR A 112 -3.44 20.86 49.04
N TYR A 113 -3.33 20.48 47.77
CA TYR A 113 -3.31 21.42 46.64
C TYR A 113 -4.45 20.99 45.73
N GLY A 114 -5.35 21.91 45.38
CA GLY A 114 -6.58 21.64 44.63
C GLY A 114 -6.31 21.00 43.27
N SER A 115 -6.27 19.67 43.23
CA SER A 115 -6.43 18.87 42.02
C SER A 115 -7.91 18.94 41.67
N ILE A 116 -8.26 19.76 40.68
CA ILE A 116 -9.56 19.70 40.03
C ILE A 116 -9.69 18.27 39.49
N ASN A 117 -10.61 17.48 40.05
CA ASN A 117 -10.92 16.14 39.60
C ASN A 117 -11.31 16.19 38.11
N ASN A 118 -10.34 15.88 37.23
CA ASN A 118 -10.51 15.75 35.78
C ASN A 118 -11.35 14.51 35.39
N SER A 119 -12.05 13.86 36.33
CA SER A 119 -12.66 12.54 36.15
C SER A 119 -13.98 12.52 35.38
N GLU A 120 -14.55 13.67 35.00
CA GLU A 120 -15.84 13.72 34.28
C GLU A 120 -15.85 14.67 33.08
N ARG A 121 -14.70 15.15 32.60
CA ARG A 121 -14.70 15.83 31.30
C ARG A 121 -15.02 14.78 30.23
N PRO A 122 -16.04 15.01 29.38
CA PRO A 122 -16.37 14.06 28.32
C PRO A 122 -15.12 13.88 27.46
N GLU A 123 -14.55 12.67 27.47
CA GLU A 123 -13.30 12.35 26.76
C GLU A 123 -13.37 12.70 25.26
N ASN A 124 -14.58 12.84 24.72
CA ASN A 124 -14.88 13.16 23.33
C ASN A 124 -14.67 14.64 22.94
N LEU A 125 -14.51 15.56 23.90
CA LEU A 125 -14.35 16.98 23.61
C LEU A 125 -13.01 17.29 22.91
N TYR A 126 -11.93 16.65 23.37
CA TYR A 126 -10.57 16.88 22.88
C TYR A 126 -10.07 15.71 22.04
N THR A 127 -10.85 15.33 21.03
CA THR A 127 -10.44 14.29 20.08
C THR A 127 -10.53 14.80 18.65
N ILE A 128 -9.49 14.54 17.87
CA ILE A 128 -9.50 14.77 16.42
C ILE A 128 -9.73 13.41 15.77
N ARG A 129 -10.90 13.26 15.16
CA ARG A 129 -11.38 11.98 14.64
C ARG A 129 -11.22 11.91 13.14
N PHE A 130 -10.64 10.82 12.65
CA PHE A 130 -10.36 10.59 11.23
C PHE A 130 -11.41 9.70 10.57
N GLN A 131 -11.79 10.05 9.35
CA GLN A 131 -12.49 9.19 8.41
C GLN A 131 -11.73 9.18 7.08
N VAL A 132 -11.46 7.99 6.52
CA VAL A 132 -10.71 7.85 5.26
C VAL A 132 -11.48 7.01 4.26
N VAL A 133 -11.76 7.57 3.08
CA VAL A 133 -12.46 6.88 2.00
C VAL A 133 -11.52 6.73 0.81
N VAL A 134 -11.19 5.50 0.44
CA VAL A 134 -10.30 5.21 -0.71
C VAL A 134 -11.16 4.94 -1.94
N TRP A 135 -11.01 5.79 -2.96
CA TRP A 135 -11.82 5.76 -4.18
C TRP A 135 -11.16 4.95 -5.30
N ASN A 136 -9.85 5.13 -5.46
CA ASN A 136 -9.10 4.46 -6.51
C ASN A 136 -7.68 4.12 -6.03
N ILE A 137 -7.19 2.96 -6.46
CA ILE A 137 -5.82 2.52 -6.24
C ILE A 137 -5.26 2.15 -7.61
N GLY A 138 -4.30 2.93 -8.10
CA GLY A 138 -3.68 2.65 -9.39
C GLY A 138 -2.66 1.52 -9.33
N LYS A 139 -1.92 1.31 -10.42
CA LYS A 139 -0.96 0.21 -10.54
C LYS A 139 0.16 0.34 -9.50
N LEU A 140 0.36 -0.71 -8.70
CA LEU A 140 1.48 -0.82 -7.77
C LEU A 140 2.79 -0.98 -8.56
N ASP A 141 3.69 -0.01 -8.43
CA ASP A 141 5.04 -0.10 -8.96
C ASP A 141 5.98 -0.64 -7.88
N VAL A 142 6.30 -1.92 -8.00
CA VAL A 142 7.19 -2.62 -7.08
C VAL A 142 8.63 -2.10 -7.17
N VAL A 143 9.05 -1.57 -8.32
CA VAL A 143 10.42 -1.10 -8.53
C VAL A 143 10.66 0.23 -7.83
N SER A 144 9.74 1.18 -7.98
CA SER A 144 9.79 2.46 -7.24
C SER A 144 9.18 2.37 -5.84
N ALA A 145 8.67 1.19 -5.48
CA ALA A 145 7.94 0.93 -4.25
C ALA A 145 6.81 1.95 -4.00
N SER A 146 6.05 2.27 -5.05
CA SER A 146 5.07 3.35 -5.02
C SER A 146 3.70 2.93 -5.59
N VAL A 147 2.65 3.58 -5.10
CA VAL A 147 1.27 3.33 -5.54
C VAL A 147 0.49 4.64 -5.65
N PRO A 148 -0.01 5.01 -6.82
CA PRO A 148 -0.91 6.14 -6.96
C PRO A 148 -2.27 5.81 -6.36
N MET A 149 -2.82 6.71 -5.57
CA MET A 149 -4.09 6.56 -4.89
C MET A 149 -4.93 7.83 -5.00
N THR A 150 -6.25 7.66 -5.07
CA THR A 150 -7.22 8.73 -4.86
C THR A 150 -8.04 8.40 -3.64
N PHE A 151 -8.03 9.29 -2.64
CA PHE A 151 -8.73 9.09 -1.39
C PHE A 151 -9.27 10.42 -0.84
N ARG A 152 -10.29 10.35 0.01
CA ARG A 152 -10.84 11.48 0.75
C ARG A 152 -10.50 11.30 2.21
N VAL A 153 -10.00 12.37 2.85
CA VAL A 153 -9.81 12.43 4.29
C VAL A 153 -10.83 13.42 4.85
N THR A 154 -11.50 13.01 5.91
CA THR A 154 -12.42 13.85 6.66
C THR A 154 -11.99 13.85 8.13
N LEU A 155 -11.92 15.04 8.72
CA LEU A 155 -11.57 15.26 10.11
C LEU A 155 -12.77 15.83 10.85
N PHE A 156 -12.98 15.36 12.08
CA PHE A 156 -13.98 15.89 12.99
C PHE A 156 -13.32 16.33 14.30
N TRP A 157 -13.67 17.51 14.79
CA TRP A 157 -13.21 18.04 16.07
C TRP A 157 -14.25 19.01 16.62
N ASN A 158 -14.27 19.22 17.93
CA ASN A 158 -15.13 20.25 18.52
C ASN A 158 -14.36 21.57 18.58
N ASP A 159 -14.90 22.65 18.04
CA ASP A 159 -14.31 23.96 18.23
C ASP A 159 -14.59 24.45 19.65
N ILE A 160 -13.55 24.50 20.49
CA ILE A 160 -13.66 24.91 21.87
C ILE A 160 -13.33 26.41 21.90
N ASP A 161 -14.35 27.26 21.91
CA ASP A 161 -14.15 28.71 22.03
C ASP A 161 -13.40 28.97 23.34
N ALA A 162 -12.22 29.58 23.24
CA ALA A 162 -11.41 29.93 24.40
C ALA A 162 -12.16 30.86 25.37
N ASP A 163 -13.14 31.61 24.85
CA ASP A 163 -13.92 32.60 25.58
C ASP A 163 -15.13 31.99 26.32
N GLY A 164 -15.65 30.84 25.87
CA GLY A 164 -16.81 30.18 26.49
C GLY A 164 -16.55 29.60 27.87
N MET A 165 -15.29 29.56 28.34
CA MET A 165 -14.98 29.18 29.72
C MET A 165 -15.09 30.33 30.73
N ARG A 166 -15.38 31.56 30.29
CA ARG A 166 -15.45 32.75 31.15
C ARG A 166 -16.86 33.23 31.49
N ASP A 167 -17.88 32.86 30.71
CA ASP A 167 -19.20 33.51 30.78
C ASP A 167 -20.29 32.73 31.55
N ASP A 168 -19.98 31.59 32.17
CA ASP A 168 -20.95 30.80 32.97
C ASP A 168 -21.28 31.42 34.36
N LEU A 169 -21.05 32.73 34.56
CA LEU A 169 -21.31 33.42 35.83
C LEU A 169 -22.29 34.61 35.77
N THR A 170 -22.96 34.85 34.65
CA THR A 170 -24.02 35.86 34.60
C THR A 170 -25.38 35.21 34.36
N GLU A 171 -25.97 34.71 35.45
CA GLU A 171 -27.42 34.59 35.60
C GLU A 171 -28.03 35.99 35.46
N ASP A 172 -28.57 36.33 34.29
CA ASP A 172 -29.78 37.13 34.23
C ASP A 172 -30.47 36.94 32.87
N GLY A 173 -31.67 36.38 32.96
CA GLY A 173 -32.44 35.91 31.82
C GLY A 173 -33.11 37.04 31.04
N SER A 174 -32.94 37.02 29.71
CA SER A 174 -33.95 37.53 28.80
C SER A 174 -33.93 36.72 27.50
N TYR A 175 -34.88 35.80 27.36
CA TYR A 175 -35.09 35.02 26.14
C TYR A 175 -35.74 35.90 25.07
N VAL A 176 -34.96 36.41 24.12
CA VAL A 176 -35.50 37.00 22.88
C VAL A 176 -35.43 35.96 21.78
N SER A 177 -36.62 35.62 21.27
CA SER A 177 -36.86 34.61 20.25
C SER A 177 -36.88 35.21 18.84
N SER A 178 -36.81 34.33 17.84
CA SER A 178 -36.97 34.51 16.37
C SER A 178 -35.83 35.24 15.62
N SER A 179 -34.98 34.56 14.84
CA SER A 179 -35.17 33.65 13.68
C SER A 179 -35.06 34.35 12.33
N SER A 180 -33.83 34.63 11.92
CA SER A 180 -33.40 34.47 10.54
C SER A 180 -32.18 33.54 10.58
N ARG A 181 -32.34 32.29 10.12
CA ARG A 181 -31.20 31.36 9.98
C ARG A 181 -30.35 31.86 8.81
N SER A 182 -29.41 32.76 9.08
CA SER A 182 -28.38 33.07 8.08
C SER A 182 -27.60 31.79 7.81
N ILE A 183 -27.51 31.42 6.53
CA ILE A 183 -26.75 30.24 6.11
C ILE A 183 -25.28 30.64 6.18
N ASN A 184 -24.63 30.19 7.23
CA ASN A 184 -23.21 30.39 7.44
C ASN A 184 -22.42 29.39 6.60
N VAL A 185 -21.71 29.88 5.58
CA VAL A 185 -20.84 29.04 4.74
C VAL A 185 -19.39 29.27 5.15
N TRP A 186 -18.70 28.19 5.52
CA TRP A 186 -17.29 28.24 5.83
C TRP A 186 -16.47 28.01 4.56
N ARG A 187 -15.49 28.90 4.32
CA ARG A 187 -14.56 28.76 3.19
C ARG A 187 -13.13 28.71 3.71
N MET A 188 -12.35 27.76 3.20
CA MET A 188 -10.92 27.70 3.51
C MET A 188 -10.20 28.96 3.00
N HIS A 189 -9.38 29.55 3.87
CA HIS A 189 -8.42 30.60 3.57
C HIS A 189 -7.00 30.04 3.80
N GLY A 190 -6.37 29.56 2.73
CA GLY A 190 -5.10 28.83 2.81
C GLY A 190 -5.29 27.37 3.27
N ARG A 191 -4.28 26.81 3.94
CA ARG A 191 -4.27 25.37 4.33
C ARG A 191 -4.85 25.07 5.71
N GLN A 192 -4.87 26.04 6.62
CA GLN A 192 -5.11 25.80 8.06
C GLN A 192 -6.19 26.70 8.66
N LYS A 193 -6.78 27.61 7.88
CA LYS A 193 -7.74 28.59 8.38
C LYS A 193 -9.02 28.48 7.56
N ALA A 194 -10.17 28.49 8.22
CA ALA A 194 -11.47 28.62 7.59
C ALA A 194 -12.11 29.92 8.04
N VAL A 195 -12.71 30.66 7.12
CA VAL A 195 -13.40 31.92 7.40
C VAL A 195 -14.89 31.72 7.13
N GLN A 196 -15.70 32.12 8.10
CA GLN A 196 -17.14 32.15 7.94
C GLN A 196 -17.53 33.31 7.03
N GLN A 197 -18.19 33.01 5.90
CA GLN A 197 -18.71 33.98 4.97
C GLN A 197 -20.25 33.98 5.08
N GLU A 198 -20.81 35.07 5.60
CA GLU A 198 -22.26 35.24 5.66
C GLU A 198 -22.78 35.67 4.28
N ILE A 199 -23.73 34.90 3.74
CA ILE A 199 -24.32 35.12 2.42
C ILE A 199 -25.57 36.00 2.57
N ALA A 200 -25.45 37.23 3.10
CA ALA A 200 -26.52 38.23 3.04
C ALA A 200 -26.06 39.66 3.40
N GLY A 201 -25.91 40.49 2.36
CA GLY A 201 -26.51 41.83 2.26
C GLY A 201 -26.37 42.86 3.38
N ASP A 202 -25.17 43.20 3.86
CA ASP A 202 -24.73 44.61 3.95
C ASP A 202 -23.28 44.72 4.47
N ALA A 203 -22.49 45.52 3.77
CA ALA A 203 -21.03 45.39 3.68
C ALA A 203 -20.20 45.97 4.84
N ALA A 204 -20.77 46.25 6.02
CA ALA A 204 -20.14 47.23 6.91
C ALA A 204 -19.46 46.71 8.19
N SER A 205 -19.71 45.50 8.69
CA SER A 205 -18.96 45.02 9.88
C SER A 205 -19.06 43.51 10.15
N LEU A 206 -18.87 42.69 9.11
CA LEU A 206 -18.77 41.24 9.32
C LEU A 206 -17.48 40.91 10.07
N GLN A 207 -17.59 40.72 11.39
CA GLN A 207 -16.59 40.03 12.18
C GLN A 207 -16.38 38.65 11.56
N GLN A 208 -15.35 38.51 10.74
CA GLN A 208 -14.98 37.23 10.15
C GLN A 208 -14.53 36.31 11.27
N LYS A 209 -15.41 35.40 11.70
CA LYS A 209 -15.02 34.32 12.61
C LYS A 209 -14.03 33.44 11.87
N MET A 210 -12.79 33.43 12.36
CA MET A 210 -11.72 32.62 11.81
C MET A 210 -11.61 31.36 12.66
N LEU A 211 -11.69 30.21 12.02
CA LEU A 211 -11.54 28.90 12.64
C LEU A 211 -10.20 28.29 12.22
N GLU A 212 -9.46 27.76 13.19
CA GLU A 212 -8.27 26.96 12.91
C GLU A 212 -8.65 25.50 12.61
N VAL A 213 -8.12 24.97 11.51
CA VAL A 213 -8.31 23.58 11.08
C VAL A 213 -7.07 22.77 11.48
N PRO A 214 -7.24 21.55 12.05
CA PRO A 214 -6.11 20.69 12.37
C PRO A 214 -5.19 20.46 11.16
N PRO A 215 -3.87 20.68 11.29
CA PRO A 215 -2.94 20.59 10.17
C PRO A 215 -2.63 19.14 9.81
N LEU A 216 -3.39 18.59 8.86
CA LEU A 216 -3.19 17.24 8.32
C LEU A 216 -1.88 17.14 7.52
N ALA A 217 -1.07 16.14 7.84
CA ALA A 217 0.12 15.72 7.11
C ALA A 217 -0.07 14.29 6.57
N ILE A 218 0.33 14.07 5.30
CA ILE A 218 0.38 12.75 4.67
C ILE A 218 1.87 12.36 4.62
N MET A 219 2.30 11.43 5.46
CA MET A 219 3.73 11.24 5.72
C MET A 219 4.43 10.41 4.64
N ASN A 220 3.76 9.39 4.11
CA ASN A 220 4.34 8.48 3.13
C ASN A 220 3.92 8.78 1.69
N CYS A 221 3.82 10.05 1.29
CA CYS A 221 3.57 10.44 -0.10
C CYS A 221 4.81 11.07 -0.76
N SER A 222 5.08 10.72 -2.01
CA SER A 222 6.10 11.38 -2.84
C SER A 222 5.54 12.60 -3.56
N THR A 223 4.30 12.49 -4.04
CA THR A 223 3.57 13.56 -4.71
C THR A 223 2.13 13.56 -4.21
N PHE A 224 1.51 14.73 -4.13
CA PHE A 224 0.08 14.84 -3.88
C PHE A 224 -0.51 16.08 -4.55
N GLU A 225 -1.78 15.95 -4.93
CA GLU A 225 -2.61 16.97 -5.54
C GLU A 225 -3.95 16.98 -4.81
N THR A 226 -4.46 18.17 -4.49
CA THR A 226 -5.81 18.33 -3.94
C THR A 226 -6.82 18.38 -5.08
N ILE A 227 -7.85 17.53 -5.02
CA ILE A 227 -8.95 17.52 -5.99
C ILE A 227 -10.10 18.34 -5.41
N GLY A 228 -10.46 19.43 -6.09
CA GLY A 228 -11.51 20.34 -5.64
C GLY A 228 -11.05 21.28 -4.52
N SER A 229 -11.99 21.95 -3.87
CA SER A 229 -11.72 22.78 -2.68
C SER A 229 -12.08 21.99 -1.43
N PRO A 230 -11.29 22.09 -0.33
CA PRO A 230 -11.67 21.47 0.93
C PRO A 230 -12.97 22.08 1.46
N GLU A 231 -13.86 21.23 1.97
CA GLU A 231 -15.14 21.59 2.54
C GLU A 231 -15.00 21.70 4.05
N VAL A 232 -15.57 22.76 4.64
CA VAL A 232 -15.65 22.95 6.09
C VAL A 232 -17.09 23.21 6.45
N ASP A 233 -17.60 22.48 7.44
CA ASP A 233 -18.98 22.62 7.90
C ASP A 233 -19.04 22.51 9.42
N MET A 234 -19.94 23.26 10.04
CA MET A 234 -20.33 23.06 11.42
C MET A 234 -21.53 22.12 11.43
N LEU A 235 -21.33 20.90 11.92
CA LEU A 235 -22.34 19.84 11.91
C LEU A 235 -23.34 19.99 13.06
N GLN A 236 -22.86 20.39 14.24
CA GLN A 236 -23.70 20.60 15.43
C GLN A 236 -23.30 21.92 16.08
N GLU A 237 -24.24 22.86 16.19
CA GLU A 237 -24.00 24.16 16.81
C GLU A 237 -23.79 24.04 18.33
N SER A 238 -24.54 23.15 19.00
CA SER A 238 -24.49 23.01 20.46
C SER A 238 -23.16 22.48 20.99
N SER A 239 -22.56 21.50 20.29
CA SER A 239 -21.24 20.95 20.63
C SER A 239 -20.11 21.60 19.83
N ARG A 240 -20.45 22.50 18.90
CA ARG A 240 -19.56 23.10 17.91
C ARG A 240 -18.72 22.05 17.17
N LEU A 241 -19.37 20.94 16.79
CA LEU A 241 -18.71 19.87 16.05
C LEU A 241 -18.42 20.35 14.64
N MET A 242 -17.14 20.48 14.31
CA MET A 242 -16.64 20.87 13.01
C MET A 242 -16.29 19.64 12.19
N ARG A 243 -16.53 19.74 10.88
CA ARG A 243 -16.12 18.78 9.86
C ARG A 243 -15.24 19.50 8.85
N TRP A 244 -14.09 18.93 8.55
CA TRP A 244 -13.27 19.31 7.40
C TRP A 244 -13.10 18.10 6.49
N SER A 245 -13.24 18.28 5.18
CA SER A 245 -13.18 17.19 4.20
C SER A 245 -12.39 17.61 2.97
N CYS A 246 -11.46 16.77 2.53
CA CYS A 246 -10.61 17.06 1.37
C CYS A 246 -10.34 15.79 0.57
N MET A 247 -10.38 15.91 -0.76
CA MET A 247 -10.02 14.82 -1.68
C MET A 247 -8.59 15.00 -2.17
N TYR A 248 -7.83 13.91 -2.16
CA TYR A 248 -6.43 13.85 -2.54
C TYR A 248 -6.22 12.84 -3.66
N ARG A 249 -5.30 13.19 -4.57
CA ARG A 249 -4.63 12.27 -5.47
C ARG A 249 -3.15 12.28 -5.12
N ALA A 250 -2.63 11.17 -4.62
CA ALA A 250 -1.26 11.10 -4.13
C ALA A 250 -0.55 9.82 -4.58
N THR A 251 0.76 9.88 -4.73
CA THR A 251 1.61 8.71 -4.94
C THR A 251 2.21 8.30 -3.60
N MET A 252 1.78 7.16 -3.09
CA MET A 252 2.17 6.68 -1.77
C MET A 252 3.42 5.81 -1.87
N ILE A 253 4.44 6.10 -1.06
CA ILE A 253 5.65 5.29 -0.89
C ILE A 253 5.35 4.15 0.08
N GLN A 254 5.81 2.94 -0.26
CA GLN A 254 5.60 1.71 0.49
C GLN A 254 6.95 1.07 0.85
N GLU A 255 7.35 1.19 2.11
CA GLU A 255 8.72 0.80 2.53
C GLU A 255 8.99 -0.72 2.48
N ASN A 256 7.94 -1.55 2.54
CA ASN A 256 8.05 -3.00 2.75
C ASN A 256 7.46 -3.82 1.60
N LEU A 257 7.77 -3.45 0.35
CA LEU A 257 7.39 -4.26 -0.81
C LEU A 257 8.47 -5.32 -1.11
N ARG A 258 8.25 -6.53 -0.61
CA ARG A 258 9.16 -7.66 -0.85
C ARG A 258 8.55 -8.65 -1.83
N VAL A 259 9.34 -9.05 -2.83
CA VAL A 259 8.92 -10.00 -3.87
C VAL A 259 9.63 -11.35 -3.75
N ASP A 260 10.15 -11.67 -2.56
CA ASP A 260 10.83 -12.96 -2.32
C ASP A 260 9.88 -14.14 -2.55
N GLN A 261 8.58 -13.98 -2.28
CA GLN A 261 7.56 -15.00 -2.49
C GLN A 261 6.85 -14.93 -3.85
N PHE A 262 7.33 -14.14 -4.82
CA PHE A 262 6.69 -14.04 -6.12
C PHE A 262 6.52 -15.44 -6.78
N PRO A 263 5.35 -15.76 -7.38
CA PRO A 263 4.19 -14.88 -7.62
C PRO A 263 3.12 -14.90 -6.51
N HIS A 264 3.38 -15.55 -5.38
CA HIS A 264 2.44 -15.72 -4.25
C HIS A 264 2.70 -14.71 -3.12
N ASP A 265 3.25 -13.55 -3.46
CA ASP A 265 3.56 -12.47 -2.53
C ASP A 265 2.30 -11.69 -2.12
N ASP A 266 2.18 -11.47 -0.80
CA ASP A 266 1.20 -10.58 -0.18
C ASP A 266 1.86 -9.29 0.31
N HIS A 267 1.14 -8.17 0.17
CA HIS A 267 1.64 -6.84 0.53
C HIS A 267 0.61 -6.09 1.35
N ASP A 268 1.07 -5.33 2.33
CA ASP A 268 0.24 -4.34 3.03
C ASP A 268 0.50 -2.97 2.43
N ILE A 269 -0.46 -2.48 1.65
CA ILE A 269 -0.40 -1.13 1.09
C ILE A 269 -1.04 -0.17 2.09
N TYR A 270 -0.39 0.95 2.41
CA TYR A 270 -0.92 1.84 3.45
C TYR A 270 -0.77 3.34 3.17
N ILE A 271 -1.60 4.13 3.87
CA ILE A 271 -1.59 5.58 3.99
C ILE A 271 -1.24 5.93 5.44
N GLN A 272 -0.33 6.88 5.63
CA GLN A 272 0.05 7.41 6.94
C GLN A 272 -0.42 8.85 7.07
N LEU A 273 -1.37 9.09 7.98
CA LEU A 273 -1.96 10.40 8.25
C LEU A 273 -1.60 10.84 9.66
N ALA A 274 -1.07 12.04 9.81
CA ALA A 274 -0.70 12.60 11.10
C ALA A 274 -1.14 14.05 11.22
N ILE A 275 -1.21 14.54 12.45
CA ILE A 275 -1.29 15.97 12.75
C ILE A 275 0.01 16.26 13.48
N LEU A 276 0.92 17.03 12.89
CA LEU A 276 2.27 17.21 13.43
C LEU A 276 2.51 18.65 13.90
N SER A 277 1.95 19.62 13.18
CA SER A 277 2.16 21.03 13.49
C SER A 277 1.34 21.46 14.70
N ASN A 278 1.93 22.35 15.52
CA ASN A 278 1.30 22.92 16.71
C ASN A 278 0.85 21.88 17.76
N ARG A 279 1.53 20.73 17.85
CA ARG A 279 1.30 19.70 18.88
C ARG A 279 2.11 19.85 20.17
N GLY A 280 2.98 20.85 20.25
CA GLY A 280 3.77 21.14 21.44
C GLY A 280 2.92 21.57 22.65
N LYS A 281 3.51 21.50 23.86
CA LYS A 281 2.84 21.89 25.10
C LYS A 281 2.30 23.34 25.00
N GLY A 282 1.02 23.53 25.29
CA GLY A 282 0.36 24.85 25.28
C GLY A 282 0.10 25.42 23.88
N LYS A 283 0.28 24.64 22.82
CA LYS A 283 -0.14 25.01 21.46
C LYS A 283 -1.60 24.60 21.21
N GLN A 284 -2.20 25.14 20.14
CA GLN A 284 -3.61 24.89 19.78
C GLN A 284 -3.97 23.40 19.78
N TRP A 285 -3.12 22.57 19.18
CA TRP A 285 -3.34 21.14 19.02
C TRP A 285 -2.50 20.32 20.00
N ASP A 286 -2.27 20.84 21.21
CA ASP A 286 -1.44 20.18 22.24
C ASP A 286 -1.82 18.71 22.37
N ARG A 287 -0.83 17.87 22.07
CA ARG A 287 -0.81 16.42 22.12
C ARG A 287 -1.42 15.81 23.38
N ARG A 288 -1.25 16.47 24.52
CA ARG A 288 -1.70 15.99 25.84
C ARG A 288 -3.20 16.19 26.03
N LEU A 289 -3.77 17.16 25.33
CA LEU A 289 -5.19 17.48 25.35
C LEU A 289 -5.88 16.77 24.19
N TRP A 290 -5.39 17.00 22.96
CA TRP A 290 -5.96 16.50 21.72
C TRP A 290 -5.48 15.09 21.38
N LYS A 291 -6.32 14.11 21.72
CA LYS A 291 -6.14 12.71 21.34
C LYS A 291 -6.57 12.50 19.88
N LEU A 292 -5.90 11.58 19.19
CA LEU A 292 -6.32 11.16 17.86
C LEU A 292 -7.31 9.98 18.00
N GLY A 293 -8.34 9.96 17.17
CA GLY A 293 -9.37 8.93 17.20
C GLY A 293 -9.90 8.59 15.81
N LEU A 294 -10.68 7.53 15.71
CA LEU A 294 -11.44 7.23 14.49
C LEU A 294 -12.82 7.88 14.60
N ALA A 295 -13.38 8.28 13.45
CA ALA A 295 -14.74 8.80 13.40
C ALA A 295 -15.75 7.72 13.79
N THR A 296 -16.81 8.19 14.45
CA THR A 296 -17.89 7.37 15.01
C THR A 296 -19.17 7.53 14.18
N SER A 297 -20.20 6.73 14.48
CA SER A 297 -21.51 6.86 13.84
C SER A 297 -22.14 8.25 14.05
N ASP A 298 -21.82 8.89 15.18
CA ASP A 298 -22.44 10.14 15.58
C ASP A 298 -21.86 11.32 14.78
N ASP A 299 -20.58 11.23 14.42
CA ASP A 299 -19.88 12.18 13.54
C ASP A 299 -20.49 12.21 12.13
N ALA A 300 -20.95 11.05 11.67
CA ALA A 300 -21.50 10.89 10.33
C ALA A 300 -22.90 11.48 10.17
N GLN A 301 -23.63 11.80 11.25
CA GLN A 301 -25.02 12.29 11.24
C GLN A 301 -25.95 11.48 10.31
N GLY A 302 -25.74 10.17 10.22
CA GLY A 302 -26.48 9.29 9.30
C GLY A 302 -26.14 9.42 7.81
N SER A 303 -25.24 10.34 7.43
CA SER A 303 -24.81 10.60 6.05
C SER A 303 -23.91 9.50 5.48
N THR A 304 -23.12 8.82 6.33
CA THR A 304 -22.20 7.78 5.86
C THR A 304 -22.48 6.44 6.55
N ARG A 305 -22.65 5.39 5.74
CA ARG A 305 -22.85 4.00 6.20
C ARG A 305 -21.63 3.40 6.91
N VAL A 306 -20.47 4.06 6.85
CA VAL A 306 -19.21 3.50 7.34
C VAL A 306 -18.49 4.52 8.23
N PRO A 307 -18.46 4.30 9.56
CA PRO A 307 -18.15 5.36 10.52
C PRO A 307 -16.72 5.90 10.41
N HIS A 308 -15.71 5.06 10.14
CA HIS A 308 -14.30 5.50 10.13
C HIS A 308 -13.59 5.36 8.77
N GLY A 309 -14.20 4.70 7.78
CA GLY A 309 -13.66 4.68 6.44
C GLY A 309 -14.04 3.47 5.61
N VAL A 310 -13.96 3.60 4.29
CA VAL A 310 -14.39 2.55 3.35
C VAL A 310 -13.53 2.54 2.10
N LEU A 311 -13.31 1.34 1.56
CA LEU A 311 -12.83 1.17 0.20
C LEU A 311 -14.04 1.13 -0.72
N VAL A 312 -14.16 2.09 -1.64
CA VAL A 312 -15.29 2.15 -2.57
C VAL A 312 -15.29 0.88 -3.45
N ASP A 313 -16.45 0.26 -3.67
CA ASP A 313 -16.59 -1.03 -4.37
C ASP A 313 -15.96 -1.06 -5.78
N GLN A 314 -15.81 0.11 -6.39
CA GLN A 314 -15.21 0.29 -7.71
C GLN A 314 -13.68 0.32 -7.69
N ALA A 315 -13.05 0.43 -6.52
CA ALA A 315 -11.60 0.44 -6.38
C ALA A 315 -11.04 -0.94 -6.77
N ARG A 316 -10.31 -0.97 -7.89
CA ARG A 316 -9.61 -2.16 -8.37
C ARG A 316 -8.12 -1.89 -8.30
N LEU A 317 -7.34 -2.87 -7.87
CA LEU A 317 -5.90 -2.83 -7.91
C LEU A 317 -5.41 -3.76 -9.02
N PRO A 318 -4.95 -3.25 -10.17
CA PRO A 318 -4.56 -4.11 -11.29
C PRO A 318 -3.46 -5.11 -10.91
N GLY A 319 -3.72 -6.40 -11.15
CA GLY A 319 -2.78 -7.49 -10.86
C GLY A 319 -2.74 -7.96 -9.41
N PHE A 320 -3.66 -7.46 -8.56
CA PHE A 320 -3.78 -7.87 -7.17
C PHE A 320 -5.24 -8.07 -6.77
N SER A 321 -5.46 -9.12 -5.98
CA SER A 321 -6.71 -9.43 -5.31
C SER A 321 -6.65 -8.95 -3.85
N TYR A 322 -7.79 -8.60 -3.27
CA TYR A 322 -7.90 -8.25 -1.85
C TYR A 322 -9.21 -8.80 -1.27
N ASN A 323 -9.26 -8.95 0.05
CA ASN A 323 -10.46 -9.41 0.72
C ASN A 323 -11.44 -8.25 0.92
N LYS A 324 -12.52 -8.23 0.13
CA LYS A 324 -13.57 -7.19 0.19
C LYS A 324 -14.31 -7.17 1.53
N GLU A 325 -14.47 -8.32 2.19
CA GLU A 325 -15.16 -8.42 3.48
C GLU A 325 -14.31 -7.84 4.61
N ARG A 326 -12.98 -7.96 4.51
CA ARG A 326 -12.05 -7.40 5.50
C ARG A 326 -11.95 -5.87 5.38
N GLY A 327 -11.98 -5.35 4.15
CA GLY A 327 -11.89 -3.91 3.90
C GLY A 327 -10.54 -3.31 4.31
N LEU A 328 -10.57 -2.04 4.74
CA LEU A 328 -9.41 -1.30 5.23
C LEU A 328 -9.18 -1.58 6.72
N ASP A 329 -7.92 -1.70 7.11
CA ASP A 329 -7.49 -1.84 8.50
C ASP A 329 -6.95 -0.49 9.01
N PHE A 330 -7.34 -0.10 10.22
CA PHE A 330 -7.05 1.21 10.80
C PHE A 330 -6.33 1.04 12.11
N LYS A 331 -5.10 1.58 12.20
CA LYS A 331 -4.28 1.47 13.40
C LYS A 331 -3.55 2.76 13.68
N PHE A 332 -3.66 3.26 14.91
CA PHE A 332 -2.75 4.29 15.41
C PHE A 332 -1.40 3.66 15.73
N VAL A 333 -0.35 4.20 15.13
CA VAL A 333 1.03 3.73 15.26
C VAL A 333 1.85 4.87 15.81
N ARG A 334 2.71 4.58 16.78
CA ARG A 334 3.66 5.56 17.33
C ARG A 334 4.73 5.85 16.28
N MET A 335 5.06 7.12 16.08
CA MET A 335 6.18 7.54 15.25
C MET A 335 7.49 7.17 15.95
N GLU A 336 8.30 6.37 15.26
CA GLU A 336 9.67 6.11 15.66
C GLU A 336 10.50 7.35 15.34
N HIS A 337 10.86 8.10 16.37
CA HIS A 337 11.85 9.16 16.25
C HIS A 337 13.24 8.49 16.28
N GLY A 338 14.20 9.03 15.52
CA GLY A 338 15.53 8.42 15.43
C GLY A 338 16.18 8.22 16.80
N ALA A 339 17.21 7.35 16.88
CA ALA A 339 17.84 6.89 18.13
C ALA A 339 18.36 7.97 19.10
N PHE A 340 18.34 9.25 18.70
CA PHE A 340 18.77 10.38 19.50
C PHE A 340 17.62 11.13 20.18
N ASP A 341 16.37 10.77 19.90
CA ASP A 341 15.21 11.43 20.49
C ASP A 341 14.76 10.69 21.76
N ASN A 342 15.28 11.12 22.91
CA ASN A 342 14.91 10.61 24.24
C ASN A 342 13.53 11.14 24.67
N HIS A 343 12.54 11.12 23.78
CA HIS A 343 11.18 11.47 24.12
C HIS A 343 10.61 10.43 25.09
N THR A 344 10.19 10.89 26.27
CA THR A 344 9.41 10.12 27.25
C THR A 344 8.23 9.44 26.56
N GLU A 345 7.84 8.23 26.96
CA GLU A 345 6.74 7.47 26.33
C GLU A 345 5.43 8.27 26.23
N GLU A 346 5.19 9.19 27.17
CA GLU A 346 4.03 10.10 27.20
C GLU A 346 4.03 11.16 26.08
N SER A 347 5.14 11.30 25.36
CA SER A 347 5.33 12.27 24.28
C SER A 347 5.46 11.66 22.89
N ALA A 348 5.28 10.34 22.73
CA ALA A 348 5.35 9.75 21.40
C ALA A 348 4.24 10.34 20.51
N GLU A 349 4.60 10.86 19.34
CA GLU A 349 3.62 11.26 18.34
C GLU A 349 3.00 10.00 17.72
N GLU A 350 1.70 10.08 17.42
CA GLU A 350 0.97 8.98 16.81
C GLU A 350 0.46 9.43 15.45
N TYR A 351 0.42 8.49 14.52
CA TYR A 351 -0.19 8.66 13.21
C TYR A 351 -1.18 7.54 12.94
N LEU A 352 -2.21 7.85 12.17
CA LEU A 352 -3.14 6.86 11.66
C LEU A 352 -2.52 6.16 10.46
N LYS A 353 -2.32 4.84 10.58
CA LYS A 353 -2.00 3.95 9.46
C LYS A 353 -3.29 3.31 8.96
N VAL A 354 -3.67 3.62 7.72
CA VAL A 354 -4.77 2.96 7.00
C VAL A 354 -4.17 1.98 6.02
N SER A 355 -4.38 0.68 6.21
CA SER A 355 -3.75 -0.38 5.41
C SER A 355 -4.76 -1.28 4.70
N LEU A 356 -4.41 -1.71 3.49
CA LEU A 356 -5.12 -2.71 2.69
C LEU A 356 -4.16 -3.86 2.41
N ASN A 357 -4.52 -5.07 2.85
CA ASN A 357 -3.78 -6.28 2.52
C ASN A 357 -4.19 -6.77 1.13
N VAL A 358 -3.20 -6.93 0.26
CA VAL A 358 -3.39 -7.33 -1.14
C VAL A 358 -2.52 -8.53 -1.46
N LEU A 359 -3.03 -9.43 -2.31
CA LEU A 359 -2.35 -10.63 -2.78
C LEU A 359 -2.21 -10.57 -4.29
N ARG A 360 -1.01 -10.78 -4.82
CA ARG A 360 -0.77 -10.77 -6.27
C ARG A 360 -1.62 -11.83 -6.98
N GLU A 361 -2.13 -11.49 -8.16
CA GLU A 361 -2.83 -12.43 -9.04
C GLU A 361 -1.81 -13.38 -9.71
N SER A 362 -1.58 -14.54 -9.08
CA SER A 362 -0.64 -15.56 -9.56
C SER A 362 -1.19 -16.45 -10.69
N GLY A 363 -2.45 -16.25 -11.12
CA GLY A 363 -3.18 -17.18 -11.99
C GLY A 363 -2.48 -17.49 -13.31
N TYR A 364 -1.77 -16.54 -13.90
CA TYR A 364 -0.99 -16.77 -15.11
C TYR A 364 0.14 -17.81 -14.89
N TYR A 365 0.92 -17.66 -13.82
CA TYR A 365 2.02 -18.56 -13.50
C TYR A 365 1.52 -19.93 -13.02
N ASP A 366 0.47 -19.91 -12.19
CA ASP A 366 -0.13 -21.11 -11.61
C ASP A 366 -0.75 -22.03 -12.67
N ASN A 367 -1.40 -21.46 -13.68
CA ASN A 367 -2.17 -22.23 -14.66
C ASN A 367 -1.41 -22.51 -15.96
N ASN A 368 -0.40 -21.70 -16.30
CA ASN A 368 0.30 -21.82 -17.59
C ASN A 368 1.76 -22.24 -17.43
N ILE A 369 2.54 -21.49 -16.64
CA ILE A 369 4.01 -21.66 -16.62
C ILE A 369 4.41 -22.94 -15.86
N VAL A 370 3.97 -23.09 -14.60
CA VAL A 370 4.40 -24.23 -13.77
C VAL A 370 3.91 -25.57 -14.31
N PRO A 371 2.64 -25.74 -14.76
CA PRO A 371 2.19 -26.99 -15.36
C PRO A 371 2.94 -27.34 -16.65
N LEU A 372 3.26 -26.34 -17.49
CA LEU A 372 4.01 -26.55 -18.73
C LEU A 372 5.42 -27.10 -18.44
N LEU A 373 6.14 -26.48 -17.50
CA LEU A 373 7.48 -26.94 -17.09
C LEU A 373 7.43 -28.34 -16.46
N ALA A 374 6.44 -28.59 -15.60
CA ALA A 374 6.26 -29.91 -15.01
C ALA A 374 6.01 -30.99 -16.07
N LEU A 375 5.21 -30.69 -17.10
CA LEU A 375 4.96 -31.58 -18.23
C LEU A 375 6.22 -31.78 -19.08
N MET A 376 6.97 -30.70 -19.38
CA MET A 376 8.22 -30.77 -20.12
C MET A 376 9.25 -31.67 -19.42
N ASN A 377 9.36 -31.61 -18.10
CA ASN A 377 10.21 -32.52 -17.34
C ASN A 377 9.75 -33.99 -17.39
N VAL A 378 8.44 -34.25 -17.43
CA VAL A 378 7.92 -35.62 -17.64
C VAL A 378 8.29 -36.12 -19.04
N VAL A 379 8.22 -35.27 -20.06
CA VAL A 379 8.66 -35.59 -21.42
C VAL A 379 10.17 -35.80 -21.46
N ALA A 380 10.96 -35.01 -20.72
CA ALA A 380 12.41 -35.22 -20.63
C ALA A 380 12.75 -36.56 -19.99
N VAL A 381 12.03 -37.00 -18.95
CA VAL A 381 12.23 -38.32 -18.34
C VAL A 381 11.89 -39.47 -19.28
N SER A 382 10.93 -39.29 -20.20
CA SER A 382 10.59 -40.35 -21.18
C SER A 382 11.74 -40.67 -22.13
N VAL A 383 12.72 -39.77 -22.27
CA VAL A 383 13.95 -39.99 -23.04
C VAL A 383 14.77 -41.17 -22.51
N LEU A 384 14.66 -41.49 -21.22
CA LEU A 384 15.34 -42.65 -20.62
C LEU A 384 14.77 -44.00 -21.14
N THR A 385 13.68 -43.98 -21.92
CA THR A 385 13.13 -45.19 -22.55
C THR A 385 13.81 -45.56 -23.87
N PHE A 386 14.56 -44.64 -24.49
CA PHE A 386 15.37 -44.94 -25.68
C PHE A 386 16.47 -45.93 -25.34
N LYS A 387 17.02 -46.61 -26.35
CA LYS A 387 18.13 -47.55 -26.10
C LYS A 387 19.39 -46.79 -25.69
N ASP A 388 20.24 -47.41 -24.87
CA ASP A 388 21.48 -46.82 -24.36
C ASP A 388 22.45 -46.45 -25.51
N THR A 389 22.35 -47.18 -26.64
CA THR A 389 23.12 -46.92 -27.86
C THR A 389 22.69 -45.64 -28.60
N GLU A 390 21.51 -45.09 -28.29
CA GLU A 390 20.91 -43.93 -28.94
C GLU A 390 21.23 -42.62 -28.18
N PHE A 391 22.46 -42.48 -27.67
CA PHE A 391 22.91 -41.30 -26.92
C PHE A 391 22.61 -39.99 -27.64
N PHE A 392 22.80 -39.93 -28.96
CA PHE A 392 22.55 -38.73 -29.75
C PHE A 392 21.09 -38.26 -29.66
N TYR A 393 20.12 -39.18 -29.76
CA TYR A 393 18.70 -38.84 -29.63
C TYR A 393 18.35 -38.44 -28.20
N ARG A 394 18.94 -39.12 -27.20
CA ARG A 394 18.75 -38.77 -25.79
C ARG A 394 19.22 -37.35 -25.49
N GLY A 395 20.43 -37.01 -25.93
CA GLY A 395 21.00 -35.67 -25.78
C GLY A 395 20.22 -34.61 -26.55
N LEU A 396 19.86 -34.87 -27.81
CA LEU A 396 19.18 -33.92 -28.68
C LEU A 396 17.80 -33.51 -28.11
N ILE A 397 16.99 -34.47 -27.68
CA ILE A 397 15.66 -34.17 -27.13
C ILE A 397 15.79 -33.39 -25.82
N THR A 398 16.67 -33.83 -24.91
CA THR A 398 16.87 -33.18 -23.62
C THR A 398 17.39 -31.74 -23.79
N LEU A 399 18.31 -31.52 -24.74
CA LEU A 399 18.85 -30.20 -25.05
C LEU A 399 17.79 -29.26 -25.65
N ASN A 400 16.94 -29.77 -26.55
CA ASN A 400 15.83 -29.00 -27.12
C ASN A 400 14.84 -28.56 -26.02
N ILE A 401 14.52 -29.45 -25.08
CA ILE A 401 13.67 -29.12 -23.93
C ILE A 401 14.36 -28.04 -23.07
N ALA A 402 15.67 -28.17 -22.80
CA ALA A 402 16.42 -27.19 -22.03
C ALA A 402 16.42 -25.79 -22.68
N PHE A 403 16.50 -25.69 -24.01
CA PHE A 403 16.38 -24.40 -24.71
C PHE A 403 14.99 -23.76 -24.57
N VAL A 404 13.93 -24.57 -24.62
CA VAL A 404 12.56 -24.08 -24.40
C VAL A 404 12.40 -23.61 -22.95
N GLU A 405 12.88 -24.38 -21.96
CA GLU A 405 12.83 -23.95 -20.55
C GLU A 405 13.62 -22.67 -20.30
N MET A 406 14.81 -22.54 -20.91
CA MET A 406 15.62 -21.33 -20.79
C MET A 406 14.90 -20.13 -21.41
N SER A 407 14.20 -20.32 -22.53
CA SER A 407 13.40 -19.26 -23.17
C SER A 407 12.23 -18.82 -22.28
N ILE A 408 11.51 -19.77 -21.68
CA ILE A 408 10.44 -19.49 -20.70
C ILE A 408 11.02 -18.73 -19.50
N ARG A 409 12.18 -19.15 -18.99
CA ARG A 409 12.86 -18.48 -17.89
C ARG A 409 13.23 -17.04 -18.23
N MET A 410 13.88 -16.80 -19.37
CA MET A 410 14.24 -15.44 -19.80
C MET A 410 13.00 -14.55 -19.94
N THR A 411 11.89 -15.12 -20.43
CA THR A 411 10.60 -14.42 -20.54
C THR A 411 9.99 -14.13 -19.17
N ALA A 412 10.09 -15.04 -18.21
CA ALA A 412 9.62 -14.81 -16.85
C ALA A 412 10.47 -13.74 -16.15
N ASP A 413 11.80 -13.83 -16.27
CA ASP A 413 12.76 -12.91 -15.65
C ASP A 413 12.61 -11.48 -16.18
N SER A 414 12.23 -11.28 -17.45
CA SER A 414 12.01 -9.94 -18.01
C SER A 414 10.80 -9.21 -17.41
N HIS A 415 9.87 -9.95 -16.81
CA HIS A 415 8.69 -9.40 -16.12
C HIS A 415 8.90 -9.23 -14.61
N LEU A 416 10.00 -9.76 -14.06
CA LEU A 416 10.33 -9.64 -12.64
C LEU A 416 11.04 -8.31 -12.36
N PRO A 417 10.75 -7.67 -11.21
CA PRO A 417 11.53 -6.51 -10.79
C PRO A 417 12.97 -6.94 -10.49
N SER A 418 13.95 -6.12 -10.87
CA SER A 418 15.35 -6.38 -10.56
C SER A 418 15.60 -6.16 -9.06
N VAL A 419 15.80 -7.25 -8.33
CA VAL A 419 16.07 -7.25 -6.89
C VAL A 419 17.40 -7.94 -6.57
N GLY A 420 18.04 -7.53 -5.48
CA GLY A 420 19.34 -8.08 -5.05
C GLY A 420 19.26 -9.39 -4.26
N TYR A 421 18.08 -10.01 -4.17
CA TYR A 421 17.83 -11.27 -3.46
C TYR A 421 17.17 -12.28 -4.39
N GLU A 422 17.25 -13.57 -4.05
CA GLU A 422 16.64 -14.64 -4.84
C GLU A 422 15.11 -14.58 -4.72
N ILE A 423 14.43 -14.56 -5.87
CA ILE A 423 12.97 -14.69 -5.95
C ILE A 423 12.61 -16.18 -5.98
N ARG A 424 11.58 -16.57 -5.24
CA ARG A 424 11.10 -17.96 -5.19
C ARG A 424 10.82 -18.57 -6.56
N LEU A 425 10.13 -17.85 -7.45
CA LEU A 425 9.88 -18.35 -8.82
C LEU A 425 11.18 -18.69 -9.55
N GLN A 426 12.23 -17.88 -9.40
CA GLN A 426 13.54 -18.17 -9.99
C GLN A 426 14.15 -19.43 -9.39
N SER A 427 14.01 -19.62 -8.08
CA SER A 427 14.42 -20.86 -7.39
C SER A 427 13.71 -22.10 -7.95
N VAL A 428 12.40 -22.00 -8.17
CA VAL A 428 11.58 -23.08 -8.77
C VAL A 428 11.99 -23.34 -10.22
N LEU A 429 12.22 -22.30 -11.03
CA LEU A 429 12.72 -22.44 -12.40
C LEU A 429 14.10 -23.11 -12.44
N ASN A 430 15.00 -22.76 -11.51
CA ASN A 430 16.30 -23.41 -11.36
C ASN A 430 16.15 -24.90 -11.01
N GLN A 431 15.17 -25.26 -10.17
CA GLN A 431 14.91 -26.66 -9.82
C GLN A 431 14.42 -27.49 -11.01
N PHE A 432 13.57 -26.93 -11.88
CA PHE A 432 13.19 -27.61 -13.13
C PHE A 432 14.41 -27.84 -14.03
N PHE A 433 15.22 -26.79 -14.24
CA PHE A 433 16.42 -26.86 -15.07
C PHE A 433 17.46 -27.84 -14.53
N PHE A 434 17.60 -27.96 -13.20
CA PHE A 434 18.53 -28.90 -12.57
C PHE A 434 18.20 -30.36 -12.92
N VAL A 435 16.92 -30.71 -13.05
CA VAL A 435 16.50 -32.05 -13.50
C VAL A 435 17.00 -32.33 -14.91
N LEU A 436 16.85 -31.37 -15.83
CA LEU A 436 17.35 -31.52 -17.20
C LEU A 436 18.87 -31.69 -17.24
N MET A 437 19.60 -30.91 -16.44
CA MET A 437 21.05 -31.05 -16.34
C MET A 437 21.46 -32.44 -15.85
N LEU A 438 20.75 -32.98 -14.84
CA LEU A 438 21.00 -34.35 -14.36
C LEU A 438 20.71 -35.40 -15.43
N LEU A 439 19.66 -35.25 -16.24
CA LEU A 439 19.36 -36.16 -17.34
C LEU A 439 20.43 -36.13 -18.43
N VAL A 440 20.98 -34.94 -18.75
CA VAL A 440 22.11 -34.83 -19.70
C VAL A 440 23.36 -35.50 -19.14
N LEU A 441 23.70 -35.24 -17.88
CA LEU A 441 24.86 -35.85 -17.22
C LEU A 441 24.71 -37.38 -17.14
N GLU A 442 23.52 -37.86 -16.83
CA GLU A 442 23.22 -39.28 -16.79
C GLU A 442 23.40 -39.93 -18.17
N ALA A 443 22.86 -39.32 -19.24
CA ALA A 443 23.03 -39.83 -20.59
C ALA A 443 24.52 -39.90 -21.00
N MET A 444 25.33 -38.93 -20.57
CA MET A 444 26.79 -38.96 -20.79
C MET A 444 27.46 -40.09 -20.02
N VAL A 445 27.09 -40.29 -18.75
CA VAL A 445 27.64 -41.36 -17.91
C VAL A 445 27.27 -42.73 -18.48
N VAL A 446 26.01 -42.97 -18.85
CA VAL A 446 25.56 -44.22 -19.48
C VAL A 446 26.34 -44.47 -20.77
N ASN A 447 26.51 -43.47 -21.63
CA ASN A 447 27.28 -43.62 -22.87
C ASN A 447 28.73 -44.03 -22.60
N VAL A 448 29.41 -43.42 -21.63
CA VAL A 448 30.79 -43.79 -21.24
C VAL A 448 30.84 -45.22 -20.71
N LEU A 449 29.90 -45.62 -19.85
CA LEU A 449 29.86 -46.98 -19.28
C LEU A 449 29.64 -48.06 -20.36
N VAL A 450 28.85 -47.75 -21.39
CA VAL A 450 28.59 -48.67 -22.51
C VAL A 450 29.79 -48.73 -23.46
N VAL A 451 30.33 -47.58 -23.86
CA VAL A 451 31.37 -47.51 -24.90
C VAL A 451 32.75 -47.88 -24.36
N ASP A 452 33.15 -47.32 -23.22
CA ASP A 452 34.53 -47.47 -22.73
C ASP A 452 34.69 -48.67 -21.79
N TYR A 453 33.66 -48.97 -20.98
CA TYR A 453 33.73 -49.99 -19.94
C TYR A 453 33.00 -51.30 -20.27
N GLN A 454 32.28 -51.36 -21.41
CA GLN A 454 31.52 -52.53 -21.87
C GLN A 454 30.58 -53.10 -20.78
N ILE A 455 29.98 -52.24 -19.97
CA ILE A 455 29.07 -52.66 -18.90
C ILE A 455 27.80 -53.26 -19.51
N SER A 456 27.26 -54.31 -18.89
CA SER A 456 26.00 -54.95 -19.31
C SER A 456 24.83 -53.96 -19.33
N ALA A 457 24.00 -54.07 -20.37
CA ALA A 457 22.77 -53.30 -20.55
C ALA A 457 21.77 -53.43 -19.37
N ASP A 458 21.88 -54.49 -18.56
CA ASP A 458 21.04 -54.66 -17.38
C ASP A 458 21.36 -53.64 -16.28
N ILE A 459 22.61 -53.20 -16.18
CA ILE A 459 23.07 -52.25 -15.16
C ILE A 459 22.67 -50.83 -15.56
N THR A 460 22.91 -50.45 -16.82
CA THR A 460 22.51 -49.15 -17.37
C THR A 460 21.00 -48.96 -17.28
N ARG A 461 20.20 -49.99 -17.59
CA ARG A 461 18.75 -49.95 -17.42
C ARG A 461 18.32 -49.70 -15.97
N LYS A 462 19.05 -50.24 -14.99
CA LYS A 462 18.78 -49.95 -13.56
C LYS A 462 19.11 -48.50 -13.21
N ILE A 463 20.16 -47.92 -13.80
CA ILE A 463 20.51 -46.51 -13.65
C ILE A 463 19.40 -45.63 -14.26
N ASP A 464 18.97 -45.91 -15.50
CA ASP A 464 17.89 -45.19 -16.18
C ASP A 464 16.60 -45.19 -15.32
N VAL A 465 16.20 -46.36 -14.80
CA VAL A 465 14.99 -46.50 -13.96
C VAL A 465 15.13 -45.71 -12.66
N ALA A 466 16.28 -45.77 -11.99
CA ALA A 466 16.52 -45.04 -10.76
C ALA A 466 16.51 -43.53 -10.99
N THR A 467 17.20 -43.05 -12.03
CA THR A 467 17.24 -41.63 -12.42
C THR A 467 15.85 -41.13 -12.78
N GLY A 468 15.10 -41.87 -13.59
CA GLY A 468 13.74 -41.52 -13.95
C GLY A 468 12.81 -41.41 -12.75
N ALA A 469 12.89 -42.36 -11.80
CA ALA A 469 12.13 -42.30 -10.56
C ALA A 469 12.50 -41.07 -9.71
N LEU A 470 13.80 -40.80 -9.53
CA LEU A 470 14.28 -39.64 -8.78
C LEU A 470 13.85 -38.31 -9.44
N ALA A 471 13.94 -38.21 -10.76
CA ALA A 471 13.53 -37.04 -11.52
C ALA A 471 12.02 -36.77 -11.38
N ILE A 472 11.18 -37.80 -11.46
CA ILE A 472 9.73 -37.69 -11.27
C ILE A 472 9.39 -37.26 -9.83
N ILE A 473 10.03 -37.88 -8.83
CA ILE A 473 9.83 -37.52 -7.42
C ILE A 473 10.23 -36.07 -7.17
N HIS A 474 11.38 -35.64 -7.70
CA HIS A 474 11.84 -34.25 -7.58
C HIS A 474 10.86 -33.27 -8.26
N ASN A 475 10.42 -33.59 -9.49
CA ASN A 475 9.44 -32.78 -10.22
C ASN A 475 8.13 -32.62 -9.42
N PHE A 476 7.61 -33.72 -8.87
CA PHE A 476 6.42 -33.70 -8.02
C PHE A 476 6.62 -32.87 -6.76
N TYR A 477 7.76 -33.02 -6.08
CA TYR A 477 8.10 -32.25 -4.88
C TYR A 477 8.17 -30.74 -5.17
N THR A 478 8.82 -30.33 -6.25
CA THR A 478 8.93 -28.93 -6.68
C THR A 478 7.53 -28.33 -6.92
N VAL A 479 6.68 -29.03 -7.67
CA VAL A 479 5.30 -28.60 -7.94
C VAL A 479 4.47 -28.54 -6.66
N ALA A 480 4.57 -29.55 -5.79
CA ALA A 480 3.85 -29.61 -4.52
C ALA A 480 4.25 -28.44 -3.60
N SER A 481 5.55 -28.17 -3.46
CA SER A 481 6.10 -27.05 -2.68
C SER A 481 5.64 -25.69 -3.21
N TYR A 482 5.61 -25.52 -4.53
CA TYR A 482 5.08 -24.32 -5.19
C TYR A 482 3.61 -24.07 -4.81
N TYR A 483 2.73 -25.06 -5.02
CA TYR A 483 1.30 -24.90 -4.72
C TYR A 483 0.96 -24.90 -3.24
N GLU A 484 1.79 -25.49 -2.38
CA GLU A 484 1.64 -25.32 -0.93
C GLU A 484 1.77 -23.84 -0.55
N SER A 485 2.66 -23.11 -1.21
CA SER A 485 2.92 -21.71 -0.87
C SER A 485 1.84 -20.78 -1.42
N ALA A 486 1.31 -21.07 -2.61
CA ALA A 486 0.07 -20.46 -3.10
C ALA A 486 -1.08 -20.63 -2.08
N ARG A 487 -1.23 -21.84 -1.52
CA ARG A 487 -2.26 -22.13 -0.50
C ARG A 487 -2.02 -21.35 0.80
N ARG A 488 -0.77 -21.23 1.26
CA ARG A 488 -0.43 -20.42 2.44
C ARG A 488 -0.74 -18.94 2.22
N ALA A 489 -0.35 -18.36 1.09
CA ALA A 489 -0.63 -16.96 0.77
C ALA A 489 -2.14 -16.65 0.76
N ARG A 490 -2.95 -17.52 0.15
CA ARG A 490 -4.43 -17.40 0.16
C ARG A 490 -5.04 -17.51 1.56
N ARG A 491 -4.44 -18.31 2.46
CA ARG A 491 -4.91 -18.42 3.86
C ARG A 491 -4.65 -17.15 4.66
N ARG A 492 -3.52 -16.47 4.42
CA ARG A 492 -3.19 -15.17 5.04
C ARG A 492 -4.16 -14.08 4.61
N LEU A 493 -4.44 -13.97 3.31
CA LEU A 493 -5.39 -13.00 2.78
C LEU A 493 -6.79 -13.15 3.40
N ASN A 494 -7.24 -14.39 3.57
CA ASN A 494 -8.55 -14.69 4.14
C ASN A 494 -8.63 -14.51 5.66
N GLY A 495 -7.56 -14.06 6.32
CA GLY A 495 -7.53 -13.83 7.77
C GLY A 495 -7.71 -15.10 8.62
N LYS A 496 -7.72 -16.29 7.99
CA LYS A 496 -7.83 -17.58 8.70
C LYS A 496 -6.57 -17.90 9.49
N GLU A 497 -5.44 -17.35 9.05
CA GLU A 497 -4.19 -17.41 9.78
C GLU A 497 -4.08 -16.14 10.65
N LYS A 498 -4.76 -16.13 11.81
CA LYS A 498 -4.48 -15.12 12.84
C LYS A 498 -2.97 -15.14 13.07
N SER A 499 -2.33 -13.97 12.99
CA SER A 499 -0.88 -13.72 13.14
C SER A 499 -0.34 -14.05 14.54
N SER A 500 -0.81 -15.14 15.13
CA SER A 500 -0.63 -15.60 16.49
C SER A 500 0.83 -15.94 16.84
N ASN A 501 1.79 -15.88 15.91
CA ASN A 501 3.17 -16.29 16.20
C ASN A 501 4.31 -15.54 15.48
N ALA A 502 4.05 -14.53 14.65
CA ALA A 502 5.13 -13.84 13.93
C ALA A 502 5.94 -12.86 14.81
N GLY A 503 5.39 -12.43 15.96
CA GLY A 503 6.06 -11.47 16.85
C GLY A 503 7.09 -12.05 17.83
N ARG A 504 7.28 -13.37 17.91
CA ARG A 504 8.00 -13.98 19.06
C ARG A 504 9.37 -14.61 18.77
N LYS A 505 9.91 -14.56 17.54
CA LYS A 505 11.19 -15.25 17.21
C LYS A 505 12.26 -14.48 16.43
N SER A 506 12.13 -13.18 16.16
CA SER A 506 13.12 -12.45 15.33
C SER A 506 14.25 -11.74 16.10
N PHE A 507 14.14 -11.51 17.41
CA PHE A 507 15.18 -10.81 18.18
C PHE A 507 15.73 -11.69 19.33
N ARG A 508 16.41 -12.78 18.99
CA ARG A 508 17.48 -13.29 19.88
C ARG A 508 18.76 -12.59 19.43
N GLY A 509 19.11 -11.53 20.14
CA GLY A 509 20.32 -10.76 19.91
C GLY A 509 21.54 -11.67 19.82
N ARG A 510 22.27 -11.56 18.70
CA ARG A 510 23.69 -11.90 18.68
C ARG A 510 24.34 -11.06 19.78
N LYS A 511 24.86 -11.71 20.82
CA LYS A 511 25.79 -11.06 21.75
C LYS A 511 26.94 -10.45 20.93
N PRO A 512 27.33 -9.18 21.16
CA PRO A 512 28.54 -8.65 20.56
C PRO A 512 29.73 -9.52 21.01
N ALA A 513 30.61 -9.84 20.07
CA ALA A 513 31.87 -10.50 20.40
C ALA A 513 32.67 -9.58 21.35
N PRO A 514 33.35 -10.13 22.38
CA PRO A 514 34.25 -9.34 23.20
C PRO A 514 35.41 -8.83 22.32
N VAL A 515 35.73 -7.55 22.50
CA VAL A 515 36.90 -6.87 21.91
C VAL A 515 38.17 -7.35 22.59
#